data_AF-A0A661BED6-F1
#
_entry.id   AF-A0A661BED6-F1
#
_cell.length_a   1.000
_cell.length_b   1.000
_cell.length_c   1.000
_cell.angle_alpha   90.00
_cell.angle_beta   90.00
_cell.angle_gamma   90.00
#
_symmetry.space_group_name_H-M   'P 1'
#
loop_
_entity.id
_entity.type
_entity.pdbx_description
1 polymer ?
#
loop_
_entity_poly.entity_id
_entity_poly.type
_entity_poly.pdbx_seq_one_letter_code
_entity_poly.pdbx_strand_id
1 'polypeptide(L)'
;MNGRSNLINDANYSLAFGEDITVSNPYNAIFYNVEHRGKVGICEETPHSTLHDHGSFAVNVSIVVTAAYTATDTDMVILCNTFGGNISINLPSVTTCEGRIYIIKKISSDANNVTIDPFGTETIDDLFTYTLSAYNERIQIVATSIGWKIIN
;
A
#
# COMPACT_ATOMS: atom_id res chain seq x y z
N MET A 1 -13.47 -34.22 17.94
CA MET A 1 -12.84 -33.82 16.66
C MET A 1 -11.35 -34.00 16.85
N ASN A 2 -10.71 -34.82 16.02
CA ASN A 2 -9.25 -34.84 15.91
C ASN A 2 -8.89 -33.73 14.91
N GLY A 3 -8.67 -32.50 15.41
CA GLY A 3 -8.09 -31.31 14.76
C GLY A 3 -8.20 -31.13 13.23
N ARG A 4 -9.30 -31.51 12.58
CA ARG A 4 -9.42 -31.55 11.10
C ARG A 4 -10.70 -30.94 10.55
N SER A 5 -11.60 -30.43 11.38
CA SER A 5 -12.86 -29.83 10.91
C SER A 5 -13.48 -28.87 11.91
N ASN A 6 -13.64 -27.60 11.50
CA ASN A 6 -14.54 -26.65 12.16
C ASN A 6 -15.96 -26.89 11.62
N LEU A 7 -16.89 -27.35 12.47
CA LEU A 7 -18.32 -27.38 12.17
C LEU A 7 -19.01 -26.31 13.02
N ILE A 8 -19.50 -25.26 12.37
CA ILE A 8 -20.20 -24.15 13.01
C ILE A 8 -21.70 -24.31 12.72
N ASN A 9 -22.52 -24.45 13.77
CA ASN A 9 -23.97 -24.56 13.68
C ASN A 9 -24.60 -23.40 14.47
N ASP A 10 -25.47 -22.61 13.82
CA ASP A 10 -26.13 -21.38 14.33
C ASP A 10 -25.22 -20.24 14.83
N ALA A 11 -24.49 -19.55 13.94
CA ALA A 11 -23.73 -18.32 14.27
C ALA A 11 -23.85 -17.20 13.21
N ASN A 12 -23.90 -15.94 13.67
CA ASN A 12 -24.04 -14.73 12.85
C ASN A 12 -22.67 -14.10 12.52
N TYR A 13 -21.88 -14.75 11.65
CA TYR A 13 -20.54 -14.39 11.13
C TYR A 13 -19.32 -14.91 11.94
N SER A 14 -18.36 -15.54 11.24
CA SER A 14 -17.12 -16.13 11.79
C SER A 14 -15.95 -16.00 10.80
N LEU A 15 -14.71 -15.77 11.26
CA LEU A 15 -13.50 -16.10 10.49
C LEU A 15 -12.38 -16.65 11.41
N ALA A 16 -11.84 -17.84 11.10
CA ALA A 16 -10.87 -18.57 11.92
C ALA A 16 -9.74 -19.17 11.07
N PHE A 17 -8.48 -19.07 11.52
CA PHE A 17 -7.33 -19.77 10.92
C PHE A 17 -6.46 -20.46 11.99
N GLY A 18 -6.33 -21.80 11.93
CA GLY A 18 -5.69 -22.69 12.92
C GLY A 18 -6.42 -24.05 13.02
N GLU A 19 -5.83 -25.12 13.60
CA GLU A 19 -6.47 -26.46 13.68
C GLU A 19 -7.65 -26.54 14.66
N ASP A 20 -7.72 -25.61 15.64
CA ASP A 20 -8.81 -25.44 16.60
C ASP A 20 -8.90 -23.96 17.08
N ILE A 21 -9.91 -23.19 16.64
CA ILE A 21 -10.13 -21.76 17.00
C ILE A 21 -11.53 -21.57 17.62
N THR A 22 -11.68 -20.71 18.64
CA THR A 22 -12.99 -20.33 19.22
C THR A 22 -13.04 -18.83 19.60
N VAL A 23 -14.10 -18.11 19.21
CA VAL A 23 -14.30 -16.66 19.45
C VAL A 23 -15.61 -16.41 20.19
N SER A 24 -15.61 -15.60 21.26
CA SER A 24 -16.83 -15.23 22.00
C SER A 24 -16.90 -13.74 22.36
N ASN A 25 -17.67 -12.98 21.57
CA ASN A 25 -18.17 -11.58 21.74
C ASN A 25 -17.13 -10.43 21.90
N PRO A 26 -17.33 -9.26 21.24
CA PRO A 26 -16.56 -8.90 20.05
C PRO A 26 -15.66 -7.69 20.27
N TYR A 27 -14.43 -7.71 19.75
CA TYR A 27 -13.69 -6.48 19.42
C TYR A 27 -12.74 -6.58 18.22
N ASN A 28 -12.50 -7.79 17.68
CA ASN A 28 -11.54 -7.99 16.57
C ASN A 28 -12.05 -9.09 15.60
N ALA A 29 -13.20 -8.88 14.96
CA ALA A 29 -13.71 -9.83 13.98
C ALA A 29 -13.53 -9.29 12.55
N ILE A 30 -13.20 -10.21 11.64
CA ILE A 30 -13.26 -9.98 10.19
C ILE A 30 -14.66 -10.43 9.75
N PHE A 31 -15.43 -9.52 9.18
CA PHE A 31 -16.81 -9.73 8.77
C PHE A 31 -16.92 -9.98 7.27
N TYR A 32 -17.74 -10.97 6.93
CA TYR A 32 -18.29 -11.19 5.60
C TYR A 32 -19.81 -11.16 5.72
N ASN A 33 -20.46 -10.13 5.19
CA ASN A 33 -21.90 -9.95 5.32
C ASN A 33 -22.60 -10.35 4.00
N VAL A 34 -23.65 -11.17 4.10
CA VAL A 34 -24.47 -11.60 2.94
C VAL A 34 -25.23 -10.45 2.28
N GLU A 35 -25.50 -9.39 3.02
CA GLU A 35 -26.05 -8.14 2.51
C GLU A 35 -24.98 -7.29 1.81
N HIS A 36 -23.70 -7.51 2.11
CA HIS A 36 -22.55 -6.79 1.56
C HIS A 36 -21.56 -7.75 0.88
N ARG A 37 -22.06 -8.56 -0.08
CA ARG A 37 -21.27 -9.59 -0.77
C ARG A 37 -20.01 -9.00 -1.44
N GLY A 38 -18.89 -9.72 -1.32
CA GLY A 38 -17.62 -9.34 -1.93
C GLY A 38 -16.82 -8.29 -1.14
N LYS A 39 -17.22 -8.01 0.11
CA LYS A 39 -16.52 -7.08 0.99
C LYS A 39 -16.02 -7.79 2.24
N VAL A 40 -14.90 -7.29 2.74
CA VAL A 40 -14.24 -7.69 3.98
C VAL A 40 -14.21 -6.47 4.89
N GLY A 41 -14.89 -6.54 6.03
CA GLY A 41 -14.79 -5.53 7.08
C GLY A 41 -13.91 -6.04 8.22
N ILE A 42 -13.01 -5.21 8.75
CA ILE A 42 -12.27 -5.47 9.99
C ILE A 42 -12.85 -4.52 11.02
N CYS A 43 -13.47 -5.08 12.07
CA CYS A 43 -14.23 -4.30 13.04
C CYS A 43 -15.39 -3.48 12.40
N GLU A 44 -15.86 -3.89 11.22
CA GLU A 44 -16.87 -3.22 10.41
C GLU A 44 -17.90 -4.21 9.83
N GLU A 45 -19.16 -4.10 10.23
CA GLU A 45 -20.23 -5.02 9.80
C GLU A 45 -20.98 -4.54 8.54
N THR A 46 -20.79 -3.26 8.18
CA THR A 46 -21.39 -2.60 7.01
C THR A 46 -20.31 -1.97 6.10
N PRO A 47 -19.35 -2.78 5.60
CA PRO A 47 -18.22 -2.24 4.85
C PRO A 47 -18.67 -1.49 3.59
N HIS A 48 -18.17 -0.26 3.40
CA HIS A 48 -18.41 0.51 2.18
C HIS A 48 -17.35 0.25 1.10
N SER A 49 -16.16 -0.22 1.49
CA SER A 49 -15.09 -0.66 0.57
C SER A 49 -14.98 -2.18 0.53
N THR A 50 -14.39 -2.74 -0.54
CA THR A 50 -14.15 -4.21 -0.65
C THR A 50 -13.21 -4.72 0.44
N LEU A 51 -12.32 -3.85 0.94
CA LEU A 51 -11.62 -3.99 2.21
C LEU A 51 -11.88 -2.70 3.02
N HIS A 52 -12.45 -2.83 4.22
CA HIS A 52 -12.70 -1.70 5.12
C HIS A 52 -12.18 -2.04 6.52
N ASP A 53 -11.24 -1.25 7.02
CA ASP A 53 -10.73 -1.32 8.39
C ASP A 53 -11.31 -0.17 9.22
N HIS A 54 -12.13 -0.48 10.24
CA HIS A 54 -12.65 0.49 11.22
C HIS A 54 -11.60 0.72 12.30
N GLY A 55 -10.40 1.11 11.89
CA GLY A 55 -9.21 1.10 12.73
C GLY A 55 -8.02 1.84 12.13
N SER A 56 -6.82 1.46 12.57
CA SER A 56 -5.56 1.94 12.00
C SER A 56 -4.86 0.79 11.28
N PHE A 57 -4.37 1.06 10.08
CA PHE A 57 -3.52 0.12 9.34
C PHE A 57 -2.09 0.64 9.26
N ALA A 58 -1.13 -0.27 9.35
CA ALA A 58 0.29 0.02 9.10
C ALA A 58 0.66 -0.43 7.69
N VAL A 59 1.63 0.27 7.10
CA VAL A 59 2.16 -0.03 5.76
C VAL A 59 3.67 -0.19 5.83
N ASN A 60 4.25 -0.84 4.83
CA ASN A 60 5.69 -0.88 4.73
C ASN A 60 6.26 0.53 4.48
N VAL A 61 7.32 0.84 5.20
CA VAL A 61 8.11 2.06 5.01
C VAL A 61 9.54 1.65 4.71
N SER A 62 9.98 1.90 3.49
CA SER A 62 11.39 1.85 3.12
C SER A 62 12.07 3.12 3.61
N ILE A 63 12.77 2.97 4.73
CA ILE A 63 13.39 4.06 5.46
C ILE A 63 14.79 4.31 4.92
N VAL A 64 15.06 5.58 4.58
CA VAL A 64 16.41 6.13 4.33
C VAL A 64 17.09 5.46 3.14
N VAL A 65 16.50 5.65 1.96
CA VAL A 65 17.20 5.45 0.70
C VAL A 65 18.25 6.57 0.54
N THR A 66 19.52 6.21 0.40
CA THR A 66 20.65 7.16 0.30
C THR A 66 21.36 7.14 -1.06
N ALA A 67 20.86 6.36 -2.01
CA ALA A 67 21.38 6.18 -3.36
C ALA A 67 20.23 5.82 -4.31
N ALA A 68 20.52 5.64 -5.60
CA ALA A 68 19.52 5.18 -6.55
C ALA A 68 18.84 3.88 -6.08
N TYR A 69 17.51 3.80 -6.23
CA TYR A 69 16.69 2.71 -5.70
C TYR A 69 15.55 2.37 -6.66
N THR A 70 15.24 1.08 -6.80
CA THR A 70 14.11 0.62 -7.61
C THR A 70 12.99 0.20 -6.67
N ALA A 71 11.82 0.83 -6.82
CA ALA A 71 10.66 0.53 -5.99
C ALA A 71 10.12 -0.89 -6.25
N THR A 72 9.81 -1.62 -5.18
CA THR A 72 9.42 -3.03 -5.18
C THR A 72 7.94 -3.20 -4.80
N ASP A 73 7.42 -4.41 -4.94
CA ASP A 73 6.04 -4.75 -4.53
C ASP A 73 5.80 -4.73 -3.02
N THR A 74 6.87 -4.67 -2.22
CA THR A 74 6.78 -4.52 -0.77
C THR A 74 6.77 -3.07 -0.32
N ASP A 75 7.10 -2.11 -1.19
CA ASP A 75 7.14 -0.70 -0.84
C ASP A 75 5.76 -0.06 -0.90
N MET A 76 5.49 0.87 0.03
CA MET A 76 4.41 1.84 -0.09
C MET A 76 4.90 3.24 0.22
N VAL A 77 5.73 3.42 1.24
CA VAL A 77 6.37 4.69 1.57
C VAL A 77 7.87 4.58 1.37
N ILE A 78 8.46 5.49 0.59
CA ILE A 78 9.90 5.58 0.35
C ILE A 78 10.40 6.94 0.85
N LEU A 79 11.29 6.90 1.84
CA LEU A 79 11.90 8.10 2.43
C LEU A 79 13.33 8.29 1.92
N CYS A 80 13.56 9.34 1.15
CA CYS A 80 14.81 9.60 0.46
C CYS A 80 15.67 10.63 1.21
N ASN A 81 16.89 10.26 1.57
CA ASN A 81 17.88 11.13 2.20
C ASN A 81 19.00 11.47 1.21
N THR A 82 18.97 12.69 0.66
CA THR A 82 19.86 13.15 -0.40
C THR A 82 21.15 13.82 0.11
N PHE A 83 21.52 13.70 1.40
CA PHE A 83 22.78 14.28 1.89
C PHE A 83 24.02 13.72 1.16
N GLY A 84 23.94 12.50 0.64
CA GLY A 84 25.01 11.86 -0.15
C GLY A 84 25.06 12.25 -1.63
N GLY A 85 24.08 13.04 -2.12
CA GLY A 85 23.94 13.40 -3.53
C GLY A 85 22.52 13.21 -4.04
N ASN A 86 22.32 13.47 -5.34
CA ASN A 86 21.05 13.23 -6.01
C ASN A 86 20.67 11.74 -5.96
N ILE A 87 19.37 11.46 -5.81
CA ILE A 87 18.81 10.10 -5.77
C ILE A 87 17.84 9.91 -6.92
N SER A 88 17.90 8.76 -7.60
CA SER A 88 16.87 8.33 -8.54
C SER A 88 16.01 7.23 -7.92
N ILE A 89 14.69 7.35 -8.00
CA ILE A 89 13.73 6.30 -7.64
C ILE A 89 13.13 5.76 -8.94
N ASN A 90 13.56 4.57 -9.34
CA ASN A 90 13.07 3.92 -10.54
C ASN A 90 11.78 3.17 -10.22
N LEU A 91 10.72 3.41 -10.96
CA LEU A 91 9.44 2.73 -10.79
C LEU A 91 9.41 1.45 -11.64
N PRO A 92 8.70 0.39 -11.20
CA PRO A 92 8.42 -0.76 -12.04
C PRO A 92 7.50 -0.38 -13.21
N SER A 93 7.45 -1.24 -14.24
CA SER A 93 6.47 -1.06 -15.32
C SER A 93 5.05 -1.19 -14.79
N VAL A 94 4.19 -0.24 -15.16
CA VAL A 94 2.76 -0.25 -14.76
C VAL A 94 2.04 -1.53 -15.21
N THR A 95 2.50 -2.18 -16.27
CA THR A 95 1.95 -3.46 -16.76
C THR A 95 2.07 -4.60 -15.74
N THR A 96 2.98 -4.48 -14.77
CA THR A 96 3.21 -5.47 -13.71
C THR A 96 2.61 -5.09 -12.37
N CYS A 97 2.07 -3.87 -12.24
CA CYS A 97 1.70 -3.32 -10.94
C CYS A 97 0.51 -2.34 -10.97
N GLU A 98 -0.41 -2.46 -11.93
CA GLU A 98 -1.61 -1.63 -12.00
C GLU A 98 -2.35 -1.57 -10.64
N GLY A 99 -2.73 -0.36 -10.20
CA GLY A 99 -3.35 -0.10 -8.90
C GLY A 99 -2.38 0.07 -7.73
N ARG A 100 -1.08 -0.20 -7.89
CA ARG A 100 -0.07 0.01 -6.83
C ARG A 100 0.11 1.50 -6.54
N ILE A 101 0.17 1.84 -5.25
CA ILE A 101 0.41 3.19 -4.76
C ILE A 101 1.81 3.28 -4.14
N TYR A 102 2.54 4.34 -4.49
CA TYR A 102 3.75 4.74 -3.79
C TYR A 102 3.63 6.18 -3.27
N ILE A 103 4.16 6.41 -2.07
CA ILE A 103 4.40 7.72 -1.48
C ILE A 103 5.91 7.91 -1.39
N ILE A 104 6.44 8.85 -2.14
CA ILE A 104 7.89 9.13 -2.19
C ILE A 104 8.12 10.51 -1.59
N LYS A 105 9.04 10.62 -0.63
CA LYS A 105 9.29 11.87 0.10
C LYS A 105 10.78 12.15 0.23
N LYS A 106 11.18 13.39 -0.08
CA LYS A 106 12.50 13.93 0.26
C LYS A 106 12.53 14.36 1.72
N ILE A 107 13.42 13.75 2.51
CA ILE A 107 13.50 13.98 3.96
C ILE A 107 14.78 14.72 4.40
N SER A 108 15.62 15.15 3.47
CA SER A 108 16.83 15.92 3.76
C SER A 108 16.72 17.36 3.28
N SER A 109 17.39 18.27 4.00
CA SER A 109 17.28 19.72 3.82
C SER A 109 18.33 20.31 2.88
N ASP A 110 19.18 19.46 2.28
CA ASP A 110 20.15 19.85 1.26
C ASP A 110 19.49 20.19 -0.09
N ALA A 111 20.30 20.68 -1.03
CA ALA A 111 19.87 21.11 -2.36
C ALA A 111 19.89 19.99 -3.42
N ASN A 112 20.29 18.76 -3.07
CA ASN A 112 20.24 17.64 -4.00
C ASN A 112 18.80 17.19 -4.20
N ASN A 113 18.51 16.57 -5.33
CA ASN A 113 17.16 16.24 -5.74
C ASN A 113 16.86 14.74 -5.60
N VAL A 114 15.58 14.43 -5.48
CA VAL A 114 15.04 13.08 -5.71
C VAL A 114 14.32 13.10 -7.06
N THR A 115 14.83 12.36 -8.02
CA THR A 115 14.19 12.16 -9.34
C THR A 115 13.43 10.84 -9.32
N ILE A 116 12.15 10.85 -9.63
CA ILE A 116 11.31 9.68 -9.81
C ILE A 116 11.24 9.39 -11.31
N ASP A 117 11.64 8.19 -11.70
CA ASP A 117 11.83 7.75 -13.08
C ASP A 117 10.97 6.52 -13.38
N PRO A 118 9.88 6.66 -14.17
CA PRO A 118 9.08 5.55 -14.67
C PRO A 118 9.87 4.59 -15.57
N PHE A 119 9.35 3.37 -15.73
CA PHE A 119 10.00 2.40 -16.59
C PHE A 119 9.86 2.74 -18.08
N GLY A 120 10.97 2.83 -18.79
CA GLY A 120 10.99 2.98 -20.24
C GLY A 120 10.43 4.32 -20.73
N THR A 121 9.29 4.30 -21.42
CA THR A 121 8.62 5.50 -21.95
C THR A 121 7.31 5.82 -21.24
N GLU A 122 7.05 5.15 -20.11
CA GLU A 122 5.93 5.47 -19.23
C GLU A 122 6.09 6.89 -18.67
N THR A 123 5.00 7.50 -18.23
CA THR A 123 4.99 8.87 -17.73
C THR A 123 4.34 8.96 -16.35
N ILE A 124 4.66 10.01 -15.60
CA ILE A 124 3.93 10.50 -14.43
C ILE A 124 3.19 11.75 -14.89
N ASP A 125 1.88 11.66 -15.10
CA ASP A 125 1.06 12.77 -15.64
C ASP A 125 1.71 13.50 -16.83
N ASP A 126 2.03 12.71 -17.87
CA ASP A 126 2.62 13.17 -19.14
C ASP A 126 4.08 13.68 -19.03
N LEU A 127 4.69 13.59 -17.85
CA LEU A 127 6.11 13.86 -17.64
C LEU A 127 6.92 12.55 -17.64
N PHE A 128 8.05 12.55 -18.34
CA PHE A 128 8.97 11.40 -18.34
C PHE A 128 9.66 11.18 -16.99
N THR A 129 9.79 12.21 -16.15
CA THR A 129 10.30 12.10 -14.78
C THR A 129 9.61 13.13 -13.90
N TYR A 130 9.61 12.91 -12.58
CA TYR A 130 9.16 13.90 -11.60
C TYR A 130 10.27 14.18 -10.60
N THR A 131 10.49 15.43 -10.20
CA THR A 131 11.59 15.77 -9.29
C THR A 131 11.09 16.45 -8.01
N LEU A 132 11.53 15.94 -6.86
CA LEU A 132 11.38 16.58 -5.55
C LEU A 132 12.69 17.32 -5.22
N SER A 133 12.61 18.63 -5.06
CA SER A 133 13.77 19.49 -4.78
C SER A 133 13.73 20.05 -3.36
N ALA A 134 12.53 20.31 -2.82
CA ALA A 134 12.36 20.97 -1.54
C ALA A 134 12.41 19.99 -0.36
N TYR A 135 12.87 20.48 0.80
CA TYR A 135 12.80 19.73 2.05
C TYR A 135 11.34 19.39 2.39
N ASN A 136 11.07 18.14 2.76
CA ASN A 136 9.75 17.60 3.08
C ASN A 136 8.75 17.55 1.92
N GLU A 137 9.18 17.80 0.69
CA GLU A 137 8.36 17.62 -0.50
C GLU A 137 8.06 16.12 -0.72
N ARG A 138 6.83 15.80 -1.14
CA ARG A 138 6.38 14.44 -1.40
C ARG A 138 5.48 14.38 -2.62
N ILE A 139 5.42 13.19 -3.20
CA ILE A 139 4.46 12.82 -4.23
C ILE A 139 3.75 11.53 -3.83
N GLN A 140 2.47 11.41 -4.15
CA GLN A 140 1.74 10.14 -4.10
C GLN A 140 1.27 9.80 -5.50
N ILE A 141 1.64 8.62 -5.97
CA ILE A 141 1.33 8.15 -7.33
C ILE A 141 0.65 6.80 -7.29
N VAL A 142 -0.19 6.54 -8.30
CA VAL A 142 -0.81 5.24 -8.56
C VAL A 142 -0.50 4.77 -9.97
N ALA A 143 -0.19 3.48 -10.13
CA ALA A 143 -0.02 2.85 -11.44
C ALA A 143 -1.38 2.64 -12.13
N THR A 144 -1.45 2.98 -13.41
CA THR A 144 -2.61 2.72 -14.29
C THR A 144 -2.15 2.00 -15.55
N SER A 145 -3.07 1.44 -16.34
CA SER A 145 -2.74 0.81 -17.63
C SER A 145 -1.99 1.69 -18.65
N ILE A 146 -1.91 3.01 -18.46
CA ILE A 146 -1.24 3.95 -19.38
C ILE A 146 -0.03 4.68 -18.80
N GLY A 147 0.25 4.51 -17.50
CA GLY A 147 1.31 5.24 -16.80
C GLY A 147 0.96 5.54 -15.34
N TRP A 148 1.79 6.34 -14.69
CA TRP A 148 1.64 6.76 -13.30
C TRP A 148 0.83 8.06 -13.19
N LYS A 149 -0.05 8.14 -12.19
CA LYS A 149 -0.92 9.30 -11.94
C LYS A 149 -0.71 9.86 -10.56
N ILE A 150 -0.60 11.19 -10.45
CA ILE A 150 -0.50 11.90 -9.17
C ILE A 150 -1.89 11.95 -8.53
N ILE A 151 -1.99 11.64 -7.23
CA ILE A 151 -3.27 11.53 -6.50
C ILE A 151 -3.30 12.29 -5.17
N ASN A 152 -2.36 13.21 -4.93
CA ASN A 152 -2.24 14.01 -3.70
C ASN A 152 -2.48 15.51 -3.88
#